data_AF-A0A0G0BYB2-F1
#
_entry.id   AF-A0A0G0BYB2-F1
#
_cell.length_a   1.000
_cell.length_b   1.000
_cell.length_c   1.000
_cell.angle_alpha   90.00
_cell.angle_beta   90.00
_cell.angle_gamma   90.00
#
_symmetry.space_group_name_H-M   'P 1'
#
loop_
_entity.id
_entity.type
_entity.pdbx_description
1 polymer ?
#
loop_
_entity_poly.entity_id
_entity_poly.type
_entity_poly.pdbx_seq_one_letter_code
_entity_poly.pdbx_strand_id
1 'polypeptide(L)'
;MKNKTRILIFSTLALISTIILWEPDFIPAPSTLNTLKNKIYTCSEITKIKLGLKRSYNYPYITYQSFMYYCDHIFPRNLKPANVKAGDTIYIGDENLLQHFFEEIHPKISVPYILITHDAMYTGQKKYFKYLNDSKIIAWFTKNPIDQHEKIFGLPVGLPPKGYKHGNTKLLKSMMGKKLLKKHTLYLNIIPGPCLDERMKVFNMFRYKNYCYNAYPIPHPENLKNEDRKNYLEYIMDIKESKFVLSPRGLGLDTHRMWETIMLGSYPIVKTSCLDFMIQDLPVIIVQNWDEVTEEFLEKKYIELQNNKYNFEKLYIDYWLNQIEAIKKGIIQRATI
;
A
#
# COMPACT_ATOMS: atom_id res chain seq x y z
N MET A 1 -37.14 -56.82 4.48
CA MET A 1 -36.18 -57.42 5.43
C MET A 1 -34.77 -56.98 5.07
N LYS A 2 -34.08 -56.33 6.03
CA LYS A 2 -32.64 -56.26 6.28
C LYS A 2 -31.64 -56.16 5.09
N ASN A 3 -30.89 -55.04 5.09
CA ASN A 3 -29.41 -54.93 5.08
C ASN A 3 -28.63 -55.57 3.91
N LYS A 4 -27.54 -55.02 3.35
CA LYS A 4 -26.73 -53.81 3.55
C LYS A 4 -25.55 -53.92 2.55
N THR A 5 -24.96 -52.77 2.17
CA THR A 5 -23.54 -52.60 1.69
C THR A 5 -23.16 -53.19 0.33
N ARG A 6 -22.34 -52.58 -0.55
CA ARG A 6 -21.27 -51.58 -0.42
C ARG A 6 -20.98 -50.92 -1.80
N ILE A 7 -20.59 -49.63 -1.73
CA ILE A 7 -19.53 -48.95 -2.51
C ILE A 7 -19.77 -48.71 -4.01
N LEU A 8 -19.97 -47.44 -4.36
CA LEU A 8 -19.12 -46.80 -5.37
C LEU A 8 -18.81 -45.36 -4.95
N ILE A 9 -17.53 -45.04 -5.03
CA ILE A 9 -16.88 -43.75 -4.80
C ILE A 9 -17.25 -42.80 -5.95
N PHE A 10 -17.54 -41.53 -5.66
CA PHE A 10 -17.16 -40.30 -6.42
C PHE A 10 -18.11 -39.15 -6.07
N SER A 11 -17.62 -38.17 -5.30
CA SER A 11 -18.06 -36.75 -5.25
C SER A 11 -17.36 -36.12 -4.04
N THR A 12 -16.70 -34.96 -4.10
CA THR A 12 -17.30 -33.68 -4.45
C THR A 12 -16.21 -32.65 -4.79
N LEU A 13 -16.20 -32.20 -6.04
CA LEU A 13 -15.72 -30.88 -6.44
C LEU A 13 -16.98 -30.03 -6.66
N ALA A 14 -16.93 -28.79 -6.17
CA ALA A 14 -17.91 -27.73 -6.35
C ALA A 14 -19.21 -27.81 -5.53
N LEU A 15 -19.68 -26.61 -5.17
CA LEU A 15 -20.83 -26.25 -4.33
C LEU A 15 -20.64 -26.50 -2.83
N ILE A 16 -20.34 -25.42 -2.10
CA ILE A 16 -21.33 -24.69 -1.29
C ILE A 16 -20.70 -23.34 -0.95
N SER A 17 -21.01 -22.34 -1.77
CA SER A 17 -21.20 -20.98 -1.30
C SER A 17 -22.64 -20.87 -0.79
N THR A 18 -22.83 -20.03 0.23
CA THR A 18 -24.09 -19.58 0.85
C THR A 18 -24.80 -20.52 1.84
N ILE A 19 -25.31 -19.89 2.92
CA ILE A 19 -25.89 -20.44 4.18
C ILE A 19 -24.75 -20.70 5.19
N ILE A 20 -24.51 -19.92 6.26
CA ILE A 20 -25.42 -19.62 7.38
C ILE A 20 -24.98 -18.29 8.05
N LEU A 21 -25.92 -17.34 8.17
CA LEU A 21 -25.96 -16.38 9.27
C LEU A 21 -26.66 -17.07 10.46
N TRP A 22 -26.15 -16.83 11.67
CA TRP A 22 -26.81 -17.05 12.97
C TRP A 22 -26.97 -18.51 13.46
N GLU A 23 -26.06 -18.93 14.35
CA GLU A 23 -26.39 -19.63 15.61
C GLU A 23 -25.14 -19.58 16.54
N PRO A 24 -25.27 -19.16 17.80
CA PRO A 24 -24.15 -19.04 18.73
C PRO A 24 -24.09 -20.25 19.67
N ASP A 25 -23.74 -21.45 19.19
CA ASP A 25 -23.31 -22.61 20.03
C ASP A 25 -22.98 -23.87 19.20
N PHE A 26 -21.93 -23.83 18.35
CA PHE A 26 -21.40 -25.06 17.73
C PHE A 26 -19.89 -25.19 17.90
N ILE A 27 -19.47 -26.12 18.77
CA ILE A 27 -18.08 -26.55 18.95
C ILE A 27 -17.92 -27.91 18.24
N PRO A 28 -17.12 -28.04 17.16
CA PRO A 28 -16.85 -29.35 16.58
C PRO A 28 -15.77 -30.10 17.36
N ALA A 29 -16.00 -31.40 17.58
CA ALA A 29 -15.18 -32.33 18.34
C ALA A 29 -13.78 -32.63 17.73
N PRO A 30 -12.77 -32.94 18.56
CA PRO A 30 -11.37 -33.08 18.14
C PRO A 30 -11.09 -34.46 17.52
N SER A 31 -11.20 -34.58 16.20
CA SER A 31 -10.65 -35.75 15.48
C SER A 31 -10.06 -35.45 14.10
N THR A 32 -9.90 -34.18 13.71
CA THR A 32 -9.17 -33.76 12.49
C THR A 32 -7.71 -33.35 12.75
N LEU A 33 -7.15 -33.69 13.91
CA LEU A 33 -5.85 -33.19 14.38
C LEU A 33 -4.62 -34.01 13.93
N ASN A 34 -4.78 -35.15 13.24
CA ASN A 34 -3.64 -36.02 12.89
C ASN A 34 -3.23 -36.02 11.40
N THR A 35 -3.98 -35.39 10.50
CA THR A 35 -3.59 -35.26 9.07
C THR A 35 -3.02 -33.87 8.71
N LEU A 36 -2.90 -32.97 9.70
CA LEU A 36 -2.31 -31.64 9.56
C LEU A 36 -0.82 -31.57 10.00
N LYS A 37 -0.23 -32.71 10.39
CA LYS A 37 1.11 -32.76 11.01
C LYS A 37 2.30 -32.58 10.05
N ASN A 38 2.09 -32.56 8.73
CA ASN A 38 3.13 -32.24 7.74
C ASN A 38 2.99 -30.85 7.09
N LYS A 39 2.25 -29.91 7.70
CA LYS A 39 2.06 -28.56 7.14
C LYS A 39 2.09 -27.42 8.18
N ILE A 40 2.91 -27.57 9.22
CA ILE A 40 3.06 -26.55 10.25
C ILE A 40 4.54 -26.39 10.56
N TYR A 41 5.24 -25.61 9.74
CA TYR A 41 6.15 -24.64 10.35
C TYR A 41 5.26 -23.60 11.00
N THR A 42 5.23 -23.75 12.32
CA THR A 42 4.59 -22.96 13.37
C THR A 42 3.84 -21.69 12.95
N CYS A 43 2.52 -21.79 13.09
CA CYS A 43 1.60 -20.66 13.25
C CYS A 43 2.09 -19.65 14.34
N SER A 44 3.06 -20.00 15.20
CA SER A 44 3.60 -19.13 16.25
C SER A 44 4.55 -18.02 15.77
N GLU A 45 5.31 -18.17 14.66
CA GLU A 45 6.24 -17.13 14.18
C GLU A 45 5.51 -16.04 13.39
N ILE A 46 4.59 -16.43 12.49
CA ILE A 46 3.64 -15.50 11.86
C ILE A 46 2.80 -14.78 12.94
N THR A 47 2.45 -15.47 14.02
CA THR A 47 1.73 -14.86 15.15
C THR A 47 2.60 -13.90 15.95
N LYS A 48 3.90 -14.14 16.13
CA LYS A 48 4.83 -13.21 16.79
C LYS A 48 5.09 -11.93 15.97
N ILE A 49 5.28 -12.05 14.66
CA ILE A 49 5.42 -10.90 13.73
C ILE A 49 4.12 -10.09 13.71
N LYS A 50 2.97 -10.76 13.63
CA LYS A 50 1.65 -10.12 13.79
C LYS A 50 1.48 -9.47 15.17
N LEU A 51 2.02 -10.03 16.25
CA LEU A 51 1.93 -9.44 17.60
C LEU A 51 2.79 -8.18 17.74
N GLY A 52 4.00 -8.14 17.18
CA GLY A 52 4.85 -6.94 17.16
C GLY A 52 4.27 -5.81 16.30
N LEU A 53 3.78 -6.15 15.10
CA LEU A 53 3.07 -5.22 14.21
C LEU A 53 1.75 -4.72 14.80
N LYS A 54 0.93 -5.60 15.39
CA LYS A 54 -0.33 -5.20 16.07
C LYS A 54 -0.08 -4.30 17.28
N ARG A 55 1.10 -4.38 17.90
CA ARG A 55 1.54 -3.45 18.96
C ARG A 55 2.11 -2.14 18.41
N SER A 56 2.39 -2.05 17.11
CA SER A 56 2.81 -0.80 16.48
C SER A 56 1.63 0.17 16.42
N TYR A 57 1.91 1.46 16.66
CA TYR A 57 0.90 2.52 16.62
C TYR A 57 0.33 2.80 15.22
N ASN A 58 0.90 2.22 14.17
CA ASN A 58 0.50 2.47 12.79
C ASN A 58 -0.36 1.37 12.20
N TYR A 59 -0.41 0.17 12.81
CA TYR A 59 -1.31 -0.87 12.34
C TYR A 59 -2.78 -0.40 12.45
N PRO A 60 -3.63 -0.65 11.42
CA PRO A 60 -3.41 -1.48 10.22
C PRO A 60 -2.91 -0.72 8.98
N TYR A 61 -2.43 0.51 9.13
CA TYR A 61 -2.07 1.37 8.02
C TYR A 61 -0.69 1.10 7.43
N ILE A 62 -0.59 1.40 6.14
CA ILE A 62 0.64 1.34 5.37
C ILE A 62 1.50 2.55 5.77
N THR A 63 2.71 2.28 6.25
CA THR A 63 3.77 3.28 6.51
C THR A 63 5.11 2.58 6.29
N TYR A 64 6.20 3.33 6.10
CA TYR A 64 7.54 2.72 6.05
C TYR A 64 7.84 1.89 7.31
N GLN A 65 7.35 2.38 8.46
CA GLN A 65 7.53 1.73 9.76
C GLN A 65 6.82 0.37 9.78
N SER A 66 5.65 0.27 9.14
CA SER A 66 4.90 -0.98 9.05
C SER A 66 5.68 -2.05 8.28
N PHE A 67 6.34 -1.71 7.17
CA PHE A 67 7.21 -2.65 6.44
C PHE A 67 8.51 -2.95 7.19
N MET A 68 9.12 -1.95 7.82
CA MET A 68 10.32 -2.12 8.64
C MET A 68 10.09 -3.09 9.81
N TYR A 69 8.96 -2.97 10.52
CA TYR A 69 8.60 -3.85 11.65
C TYR A 69 8.18 -5.26 11.22
N TYR A 70 7.78 -5.43 9.97
CA TYR A 70 7.52 -6.74 9.39
C TYR A 70 8.81 -7.51 9.08
N CYS A 71 9.88 -6.81 8.69
CA CYS A 71 11.09 -7.47 8.22
C CYS A 71 11.87 -8.20 9.30
N ASP A 72 12.46 -9.34 8.94
CA ASP A 72 13.30 -10.17 9.80
C ASP A 72 14.61 -9.44 10.15
N HIS A 73 15.17 -8.71 9.17
CA HIS A 73 16.39 -7.93 9.31
C HIS A 73 16.21 -6.49 8.83
N ILE A 74 16.86 -5.56 9.52
CA ILE A 74 16.89 -4.13 9.20
C ILE A 74 18.36 -3.74 9.03
N PHE A 75 18.73 -3.27 7.85
CA PHE A 75 20.08 -2.78 7.56
C PHE A 75 20.18 -1.27 7.81
N PRO A 76 21.24 -0.78 8.49
CA PRO A 76 22.39 -1.49 9.08
C PRO A 76 22.17 -1.92 10.55
N ARG A 77 20.94 -1.77 11.06
CA ARG A 77 20.64 -1.85 12.49
C ARG A 77 20.90 -3.21 13.14
N ASN A 78 20.37 -4.30 12.58
CA ASN A 78 20.46 -5.64 13.17
C ASN A 78 20.78 -6.74 12.15
N LEU A 79 20.95 -6.41 10.87
CA LEU A 79 21.34 -7.39 9.85
C LEU A 79 22.75 -7.92 10.13
N LYS A 80 22.86 -9.25 10.28
CA LYS A 80 24.13 -9.98 10.27
C LYS A 80 24.06 -11.02 9.15
N PRO A 81 24.91 -10.96 8.10
CA PRO A 81 24.78 -11.84 6.93
C PRO A 81 24.72 -13.33 7.25
N ALA A 82 25.54 -13.78 8.21
CA ALA A 82 25.59 -15.18 8.65
C ALA A 82 24.31 -15.67 9.36
N ASN A 83 23.45 -14.75 9.81
CA ASN A 83 22.20 -15.08 10.50
C ASN A 83 20.98 -15.07 9.58
N VAL A 84 21.14 -14.69 8.32
CA VAL A 84 20.04 -14.68 7.34
C VAL A 84 19.66 -16.12 7.01
N LYS A 85 18.37 -16.42 7.08
CA LYS A 85 17.78 -17.71 6.71
C LYS A 85 17.07 -17.60 5.36
N ALA A 86 16.91 -18.74 4.70
CA ALA A 86 16.23 -18.79 3.41
C ALA A 86 14.80 -18.24 3.51
N GLY A 87 14.47 -17.26 2.68
CA GLY A 87 13.18 -16.57 2.65
C GLY A 87 13.03 -15.45 3.69
N ASP A 88 14.08 -15.12 4.45
CA ASP A 88 14.05 -13.93 5.30
C ASP A 88 13.86 -12.66 4.49
N THR A 89 13.29 -11.65 5.14
CA THR A 89 13.06 -10.32 4.61
C THR A 89 14.08 -9.35 5.16
N ILE A 90 14.67 -8.53 4.28
CA ILE A 90 15.69 -7.53 4.62
C ILE A 90 15.16 -6.15 4.26
N TYR A 91 15.02 -5.29 5.26
CA TYR A 91 14.63 -3.89 5.09
C TYR A 91 15.84 -2.98 4.91
N ILE A 92 15.77 -2.10 3.91
CA ILE A 92 16.69 -0.98 3.75
C ILE A 92 15.86 0.31 3.67
N GLY A 93 16.11 1.23 4.60
CA GLY A 93 15.36 2.50 4.68
C GLY A 93 15.93 3.60 3.79
N ASP A 94 17.24 3.62 3.59
CA ASP A 94 17.96 4.71 2.92
C ASP A 94 18.58 4.22 1.60
N GLU A 95 18.34 4.97 0.52
CA GLU A 95 18.88 4.66 -0.80
C GLU A 95 20.40 4.77 -0.87
N ASN A 96 21.01 5.60 -0.03
CA ASN A 96 22.46 5.74 0.05
C ASN A 96 23.14 4.46 0.57
N LEU A 97 22.38 3.61 1.28
CA LEU A 97 22.87 2.34 1.79
C LEU A 97 22.84 1.21 0.76
N LEU A 98 22.15 1.37 -0.37
CA LEU A 98 22.04 0.31 -1.37
C LEU A 98 23.40 -0.08 -1.96
N GLN A 99 24.29 0.90 -2.18
CA GLN A 99 25.61 0.60 -2.71
C GLN A 99 26.40 -0.29 -1.76
N HIS A 100 26.56 0.16 -0.52
CA HIS A 100 27.24 -0.58 0.53
C HIS A 100 26.59 -1.95 0.77
N PHE A 101 25.25 -2.02 0.76
CA PHE A 101 24.54 -3.29 0.88
C PHE A 101 24.90 -4.26 -0.25
N PHE A 102 24.78 -3.84 -1.52
CA PHE A 102 25.00 -4.74 -2.63
C PHE A 102 26.47 -5.11 -2.85
N GLU A 103 27.40 -4.19 -2.58
CA GLU A 103 28.82 -4.40 -2.82
C GLU A 103 29.51 -5.14 -1.67
N GLU A 104 29.07 -4.95 -0.42
CA GLU A 104 29.79 -5.48 0.75
C GLU A 104 28.98 -6.46 1.61
N ILE A 105 27.66 -6.40 1.57
CA ILE A 105 26.78 -7.19 2.45
C ILE A 105 26.14 -8.35 1.70
N HIS A 106 25.56 -8.10 0.52
CA HIS A 106 24.94 -9.12 -0.34
C HIS A 106 25.88 -10.29 -0.66
N PRO A 107 27.19 -10.10 -0.98
CA PRO A 107 28.10 -11.22 -1.23
C PRO A 107 28.32 -12.13 -0.02
N LYS A 108 28.08 -11.63 1.20
CA LYS A 108 28.25 -12.37 2.46
C LYS A 108 26.99 -13.13 2.89
N ILE A 109 25.87 -12.91 2.21
CA ILE A 109 24.63 -13.66 2.43
C ILE A 109 24.67 -14.88 1.50
N SER A 110 24.57 -16.09 2.05
CA SER A 110 24.70 -17.35 1.29
C SER A 110 23.36 -17.97 0.88
N VAL A 111 22.25 -17.44 1.39
CA VAL A 111 20.91 -18.00 1.20
C VAL A 111 19.98 -17.02 0.46
N PRO A 112 18.92 -17.52 -0.19
CA PRO A 112 17.92 -16.66 -0.82
C PRO A 112 17.10 -15.83 0.17
N TYR A 113 16.80 -14.57 -0.16
CA TYR A 113 16.07 -13.62 0.69
C TYR A 113 15.21 -12.65 -0.15
N ILE A 114 14.31 -11.93 0.52
CA ILE A 114 13.45 -10.90 -0.05
C ILE A 114 13.96 -9.52 0.40
N LEU A 115 14.12 -8.59 -0.54
CA LEU A 115 14.54 -7.23 -0.26
C LEU A 115 13.34 -6.28 -0.19
N ILE A 116 13.31 -5.38 0.79
CA ILE A 116 12.25 -4.36 0.95
C ILE A 116 12.86 -2.97 1.09
N THR A 117 12.48 -2.05 0.18
CA THR A 117 12.96 -0.66 0.13
C THR A 117 11.79 0.33 0.10
N HIS A 118 11.41 0.88 1.26
CA HIS A 118 10.17 1.68 1.37
C HIS A 118 10.35 3.15 1.73
N ASP A 119 11.32 3.49 2.59
CA ASP A 119 11.40 4.85 3.16
C ASP A 119 11.99 5.90 2.18
N ALA A 120 13.05 5.58 1.43
CA ALA A 120 13.61 6.51 0.45
C ALA A 120 12.75 6.72 -0.82
N MET A 121 13.09 7.75 -1.60
CA MET A 121 12.44 8.03 -2.89
C MET A 121 12.82 7.01 -3.96
N TYR A 122 13.99 6.38 -3.81
CA TYR A 122 14.49 5.27 -4.63
C TYR A 122 14.31 5.54 -6.12
N THR A 123 14.83 6.69 -6.58
CA THR A 123 14.83 7.07 -8.01
C THR A 123 16.02 6.46 -8.77
N GLY A 124 17.01 5.91 -8.05
CA GLY A 124 18.24 5.34 -8.60
C GLY A 124 18.31 3.80 -8.63
N GLN A 125 17.20 3.08 -8.41
CA GLN A 125 17.24 1.62 -8.18
C GLN A 125 17.78 0.84 -9.38
N LYS A 126 17.50 1.33 -10.59
CA LYS A 126 17.84 0.66 -11.86
C LYS A 126 19.32 0.31 -11.96
N LYS A 127 20.22 1.10 -11.36
CA LYS A 127 21.67 0.82 -11.33
C LYS A 127 22.03 -0.47 -10.56
N TYR A 128 21.13 -0.95 -9.70
CA TYR A 128 21.29 -2.17 -8.92
C TYR A 128 20.51 -3.36 -9.50
N PHE A 129 19.77 -3.20 -10.60
CA PHE A 129 18.98 -4.31 -11.16
C PHE A 129 19.85 -5.47 -11.65
N LYS A 130 21.13 -5.22 -11.95
CA LYS A 130 22.11 -6.29 -12.23
C LYS A 130 22.18 -7.35 -11.13
N TYR A 131 21.93 -6.99 -9.87
CA TYR A 131 21.92 -7.93 -8.74
C TYR A 131 20.68 -8.84 -8.74
N LEU A 132 19.58 -8.46 -9.42
CA LEU A 132 18.38 -9.30 -9.53
C LEU A 132 18.62 -10.58 -10.33
N ASN A 133 19.69 -10.65 -11.12
CA ASN A 133 20.14 -11.88 -11.80
C ASN A 133 20.68 -12.92 -10.80
N ASP A 134 21.08 -12.50 -9.60
CA ASP A 134 21.50 -13.41 -8.54
C ASP A 134 20.27 -14.15 -7.98
N SER A 135 20.34 -15.47 -7.91
CA SER A 135 19.25 -16.31 -7.39
C SER A 135 18.97 -16.07 -5.91
N LYS A 136 19.92 -15.47 -5.18
CA LYS A 136 19.72 -15.11 -3.76
C LYS A 136 18.69 -14.01 -3.58
N ILE A 137 18.49 -13.13 -4.56
CA ILE A 137 17.41 -12.14 -4.49
C ILE A 137 16.18 -12.76 -5.13
N ILE A 138 15.24 -13.13 -4.28
CA ILE A 138 13.99 -13.76 -4.67
C ILE A 138 13.03 -12.73 -5.25
N ALA A 139 12.88 -11.62 -4.54
CA ALA A 139 11.97 -10.55 -4.84
C ALA A 139 12.50 -9.28 -4.17
N TRP A 140 12.17 -8.16 -4.77
CA TRP A 140 12.49 -6.84 -4.29
C TRP A 140 11.22 -5.99 -4.33
N PHE A 141 10.67 -5.72 -3.15
CA PHE A 141 9.52 -4.85 -2.95
C PHE A 141 9.95 -3.39 -2.72
N THR A 142 9.37 -2.44 -3.45
CA THR A 142 9.79 -1.02 -3.40
C THR A 142 8.65 -0.02 -3.58
N LYS A 143 8.74 1.15 -2.93
CA LYS A 143 7.71 2.21 -2.95
C LYS A 143 7.47 2.86 -4.33
N ASN A 144 8.46 2.87 -5.22
CA ASN A 144 8.38 3.52 -6.54
C ASN A 144 9.16 2.71 -7.59
N PRO A 145 8.65 1.55 -8.06
CA PRO A 145 9.32 0.81 -9.12
C PRO A 145 9.36 1.66 -10.40
N ILE A 146 10.57 1.99 -10.88
CA ILE A 146 10.78 2.85 -12.07
C ILE A 146 10.72 2.05 -13.37
N ASP A 147 10.84 0.73 -13.29
CA ASP A 147 10.84 -0.16 -14.42
C ASP A 147 10.21 -1.50 -14.05
N GLN A 148 9.89 -2.30 -15.06
CA GLN A 148 9.39 -3.64 -14.88
C GLN A 148 10.55 -4.63 -14.82
N HIS A 149 10.55 -5.46 -13.78
CA HIS A 149 11.40 -6.64 -13.68
C HIS A 149 10.58 -7.72 -12.96
N GLU A 150 10.70 -8.99 -13.34
CA GLU A 150 9.88 -10.09 -12.79
C GLU A 150 10.01 -10.24 -11.27
N LYS A 151 11.15 -9.81 -10.72
CA LYS A 151 11.46 -9.80 -9.28
C LYS A 151 11.19 -8.46 -8.59
N ILE A 152 10.75 -7.41 -9.29
CA ILE A 152 10.47 -6.09 -8.72
C ILE A 152 8.96 -5.94 -8.50
N PHE A 153 8.58 -5.59 -7.28
CA PHE A 153 7.18 -5.43 -6.89
C PHE A 153 6.96 -4.05 -6.29
N GLY A 154 5.90 -3.39 -6.70
CA GLY A 154 5.50 -2.10 -6.14
C GLY A 154 4.88 -2.25 -4.74
N LEU A 155 5.22 -1.32 -3.86
CA LEU A 155 4.56 -1.09 -2.58
C LEU A 155 3.96 0.32 -2.55
N PRO A 156 2.81 0.51 -1.91
CA PRO A 156 2.22 1.83 -1.73
C PRO A 156 2.97 2.65 -0.69
N VAL A 157 3.11 3.97 -0.87
CA VAL A 157 3.68 4.88 0.15
C VAL A 157 2.84 4.91 1.42
N GLY A 158 1.51 4.78 1.30
CA GLY A 158 0.59 4.76 2.41
C GLY A 158 0.47 6.11 3.12
N LEU A 159 0.27 6.07 4.43
CA LEU A 159 0.12 7.26 5.28
C LEU A 159 1.46 7.84 5.71
N PRO A 160 1.50 9.14 6.05
CA PRO A 160 2.67 9.75 6.65
C PRO A 160 3.00 9.04 7.97
N PRO A 161 4.28 8.79 8.25
CA PRO A 161 4.70 8.06 9.43
C PRO A 161 4.44 8.86 10.71
N LYS A 162 4.36 8.15 11.84
CA LYS A 162 4.16 8.76 13.15
C LYS A 162 5.32 9.72 13.46
N GLY A 163 4.98 10.93 13.93
CA GLY A 163 5.93 12.00 14.25
C GLY A 163 5.78 13.22 13.34
N TYR A 164 5.22 13.04 12.15
CA TYR A 164 4.80 14.15 11.30
C TYR A 164 3.44 14.68 11.74
N LYS A 165 3.25 16.01 11.71
CA LYS A 165 1.95 16.64 12.07
C LYS A 165 0.79 16.08 11.23
N HIS A 166 1.06 15.67 9.98
CA HIS A 166 0.11 15.08 9.05
C HIS A 166 0.07 13.54 9.11
N GLY A 167 0.77 12.91 10.05
CA GLY A 167 0.74 11.45 10.30
C GLY A 167 -0.17 11.05 11.47
N ASN A 168 -1.17 11.87 11.82
CA ASN A 168 -2.06 11.59 12.95
C ASN A 168 -3.15 10.56 12.56
N THR A 169 -2.76 9.29 12.55
CA THR A 169 -3.64 8.16 12.20
C THR A 169 -4.86 8.03 13.12
N LYS A 170 -4.78 8.48 14.38
CA LYS A 170 -5.94 8.53 15.30
C LYS A 170 -7.00 9.51 14.83
N LEU A 171 -6.57 10.70 14.41
CA LEU A 171 -7.50 11.69 13.87
C LEU A 171 -8.13 11.17 12.57
N LEU A 172 -7.31 10.67 11.64
CA LEU A 172 -7.78 10.07 10.39
C LEU A 172 -8.86 9.01 10.68
N LYS A 173 -8.55 8.03 11.55
CA LYS A 173 -9.49 6.96 11.96
C LYS A 173 -10.80 7.51 12.51
N SER A 174 -10.75 8.53 13.36
CA SER A 174 -11.96 9.13 13.94
C SER A 174 -12.84 9.84 12.89
N MET A 175 -12.29 10.14 11.72
CA MET A 175 -12.96 10.83 10.63
C MET A 175 -13.42 9.90 9.49
N MET A 176 -12.82 8.71 9.31
CA MET A 176 -13.17 7.75 8.24
C MET A 176 -14.66 7.33 8.27
N GLY A 177 -15.27 7.21 9.45
CA GLY A 177 -16.68 6.82 9.61
C GLY A 177 -17.68 7.98 9.60
N LYS A 178 -17.23 9.23 9.61
CA LYS A 178 -18.12 10.39 9.67
C LYS A 178 -18.60 10.75 8.26
N LYS A 179 -19.92 10.81 8.08
CA LYS A 179 -20.54 11.32 6.84
C LYS A 179 -20.63 12.84 6.93
N LEU A 180 -20.02 13.53 5.97
CA LEU A 180 -20.15 14.98 5.79
C LEU A 180 -20.79 15.25 4.44
N LEU A 181 -21.47 16.39 4.34
CA LEU A 181 -21.96 16.89 3.06
C LEU A 181 -20.77 17.24 2.16
N LYS A 182 -20.82 16.78 0.91
CA LYS A 182 -19.85 17.20 -0.11
C LYS A 182 -20.19 18.62 -0.58
N LYS A 183 -19.46 19.61 -0.07
CA LYS A 183 -19.60 21.04 -0.40
C LYS A 183 -18.84 21.44 -1.66
N HIS A 184 -17.76 20.73 -1.99
CA HIS A 184 -16.86 21.09 -3.09
C HIS A 184 -16.82 19.99 -4.14
N THR A 185 -16.85 20.38 -5.42
CA THR A 185 -16.64 19.43 -6.53
C THR A 185 -15.18 18.98 -6.55
N LEU A 186 -14.24 19.91 -6.69
CA LEU A 186 -12.81 19.62 -6.75
C LEU A 186 -12.06 20.33 -5.61
N TYR A 187 -11.02 19.69 -5.07
CA TYR A 187 -10.12 20.27 -4.07
C TYR A 187 -8.70 20.41 -4.60
N LEU A 188 -8.15 21.61 -4.45
CA LEU A 188 -6.76 21.95 -4.75
C LEU A 188 -6.03 22.33 -3.46
N ASN A 189 -5.12 21.44 -3.01
CA ASN A 189 -4.20 21.72 -1.92
C ASN A 189 -2.80 21.25 -2.31
N ILE A 190 -2.15 22.05 -3.15
CA ILE A 190 -0.83 21.79 -3.70
C ILE A 190 0.02 23.04 -3.50
N ILE A 191 1.15 22.87 -2.82
CA ILE A 191 2.21 23.87 -2.82
C ILE A 191 3.18 23.51 -3.94
N PRO A 192 3.46 24.43 -4.88
CA PRO A 192 4.56 24.29 -5.81
C PRO A 192 5.85 24.06 -5.03
N GLY A 193 6.46 22.90 -5.23
CA GLY A 193 7.64 22.44 -4.51
C GLY A 193 8.57 21.68 -5.46
N PRO A 194 9.47 20.78 -4.99
CA PRO A 194 10.59 20.21 -5.77
C PRO A 194 10.23 19.46 -7.07
N CYS A 195 8.95 19.26 -7.38
CA CYS A 195 8.46 18.93 -8.72
C CYS A 195 7.69 20.11 -9.29
N LEU A 196 8.42 21.20 -9.55
CA LEU A 196 7.86 22.51 -9.88
C LEU A 196 6.95 22.41 -11.10
N ASP A 197 7.39 21.75 -12.17
CA ASP A 197 6.69 21.82 -13.46
C ASP A 197 5.26 21.28 -13.40
N GLU A 198 5.06 20.07 -12.87
CA GLU A 198 3.73 19.47 -12.85
C GLU A 198 2.83 20.08 -11.77
N ARG A 199 3.34 20.26 -10.55
CA ARG A 199 2.53 20.83 -9.47
C ARG A 199 2.14 22.28 -9.75
N MET A 200 3.06 23.07 -10.32
CA MET A 200 2.78 24.44 -10.75
C MET A 200 1.80 24.44 -11.91
N LYS A 201 1.95 23.54 -12.90
CA LYS A 201 0.98 23.40 -14.00
C LYS A 201 -0.43 23.13 -13.46
N VAL A 202 -0.60 22.09 -12.64
CA VAL A 202 -1.90 21.74 -12.03
C VAL A 202 -2.44 22.91 -11.22
N PHE A 203 -1.61 23.51 -10.36
CA PHE A 203 -2.03 24.65 -9.56
C PHE A 203 -2.57 25.80 -10.42
N ASN A 204 -1.83 26.20 -11.47
CA ASN A 204 -2.23 27.28 -12.37
C ASN A 204 -3.49 26.95 -13.18
N MET A 205 -3.68 25.69 -13.57
CA MET A 205 -4.88 25.25 -14.32
C MET A 205 -6.16 25.35 -13.48
N PHE A 206 -6.10 25.05 -12.18
CA PHE A 206 -7.30 24.87 -11.34
C PHE A 206 -7.56 25.98 -10.33
N ARG A 207 -6.57 26.80 -9.97
CA ARG A 207 -6.71 27.81 -8.89
C ARG A 207 -7.83 28.83 -9.07
N TYR A 208 -8.26 29.08 -10.31
CA TYR A 208 -9.33 30.03 -10.66
C TYR A 208 -10.62 29.36 -11.14
N LYS A 209 -10.70 28.03 -11.14
CA LYS A 209 -11.90 27.33 -11.62
C LYS A 209 -12.99 27.40 -10.55
N ASN A 210 -14.18 27.84 -10.93
CA ASN A 210 -15.31 28.01 -10.00
C ASN A 210 -15.72 26.69 -9.31
N TYR A 211 -15.52 25.55 -9.97
CA TYR A 211 -15.77 24.21 -9.41
C TYR A 211 -14.63 23.68 -8.52
N CYS A 212 -13.55 24.44 -8.35
CA CYS A 212 -12.36 24.05 -7.61
C CYS A 212 -12.20 24.89 -6.33
N TYR A 213 -12.31 24.23 -5.19
CA TYR A 213 -11.95 24.81 -3.91
C TYR A 213 -10.43 24.83 -3.76
N ASN A 214 -9.84 26.03 -3.86
CA ASN A 214 -8.43 26.26 -3.64
C ASN A 214 -8.15 26.50 -2.15
N ALA A 215 -7.30 25.67 -1.55
CA ALA A 215 -6.91 25.77 -0.15
C ALA A 215 -6.04 27.01 0.17
N TYR A 216 -5.52 27.67 -0.86
CA TYR A 216 -4.60 28.80 -0.76
C TYR A 216 -5.20 30.09 -1.33
N PRO A 217 -4.81 31.27 -0.80
CA PRO A 217 -5.27 32.54 -1.32
C PRO A 217 -4.81 32.77 -2.76
N ILE A 218 -5.50 33.69 -3.43
CA ILE A 218 -5.22 34.12 -4.79
C ILE A 218 -4.74 35.59 -4.75
N PRO A 219 -3.64 35.95 -5.43
CA PRO A 219 -2.70 35.06 -6.11
C PRO A 219 -1.96 34.16 -5.11
N HIS A 220 -1.48 33.01 -5.57
CA HIS A 220 -0.75 32.09 -4.72
C HIS A 220 0.59 32.69 -4.30
N PRO A 221 0.93 32.73 -3.01
CA PRO A 221 2.22 33.25 -2.57
C PRO A 221 3.32 32.33 -3.10
N GLU A 222 4.24 32.84 -3.91
CA GLU A 222 5.40 32.06 -4.38
C GLU A 222 6.29 31.62 -3.21
N ASN A 223 6.16 32.28 -2.06
CA ASN A 223 6.90 32.03 -0.83
C ASN A 223 6.04 31.42 0.29
N LEU A 224 5.04 30.57 -0.03
CA LEU A 224 4.28 29.87 1.00
C LEU A 224 5.23 29.11 1.94
N LYS A 225 5.16 29.45 3.22
CA LYS A 225 5.91 28.80 4.28
C LYS A 225 5.11 27.64 4.85
N ASN A 226 5.77 26.78 5.62
CA ASN A 226 5.09 25.67 6.29
C ASN A 226 4.02 26.13 7.31
N GLU A 227 4.15 27.33 7.85
CA GLU A 227 3.17 27.96 8.76
C GLU A 227 1.89 28.40 8.05
N ASP A 228 1.94 28.64 6.74
CA ASP A 228 0.77 29.00 5.92
C ASP A 228 -0.07 27.77 5.53
N ARG A 229 0.41 26.56 5.85
CA ARG A 229 -0.33 25.33 5.58
C ARG A 229 -1.45 25.18 6.61
N LYS A 230 -2.63 24.82 6.10
CA LYS A 230 -3.73 24.31 6.93
C LYS A 230 -3.24 23.26 7.90
N ASN A 231 -3.76 23.31 9.13
CA ASN A 231 -3.48 22.27 10.09
C ASN A 231 -4.13 20.95 9.63
N TYR A 232 -3.72 19.83 10.22
CA TYR A 232 -4.13 18.52 9.71
C TYR A 232 -5.64 18.26 9.82
N LEU A 233 -6.32 18.83 10.83
CA LEU A 233 -7.78 18.70 10.97
C LEU A 233 -8.50 19.46 9.84
N GLU A 234 -8.09 20.69 9.57
CA GLU A 234 -8.64 21.49 8.47
C GLU A 234 -8.44 20.79 7.13
N TYR A 235 -7.24 20.26 6.87
CA TYR A 235 -6.95 19.48 5.68
C TYR A 235 -7.85 18.24 5.54
N ILE A 236 -8.04 17.47 6.62
CA ILE A 236 -8.93 16.30 6.61
C ILE A 236 -10.38 16.73 6.32
N MET A 237 -10.83 17.83 6.93
CA MET A 237 -12.18 18.35 6.72
C MET A 237 -12.39 18.76 5.27
N ASP A 238 -11.46 19.51 4.68
CA ASP A 238 -11.51 19.89 3.26
C ASP A 238 -11.63 18.65 2.37
N ILE A 239 -10.76 17.64 2.56
CA ILE A 239 -10.84 16.40 1.78
C ILE A 239 -12.23 15.78 1.90
N LYS A 240 -12.75 15.64 3.12
CA LYS A 240 -14.04 14.99 3.35
C LYS A 240 -15.21 15.77 2.76
N GLU A 241 -15.13 17.10 2.74
CA GLU A 241 -16.14 17.99 2.17
C GLU A 241 -16.02 18.10 0.63
N SER A 242 -14.98 17.53 0.03
CA SER A 242 -14.79 17.51 -1.42
C SER A 242 -15.15 16.16 -2.05
N LYS A 243 -15.74 16.18 -3.25
CA LYS A 243 -15.95 14.96 -4.05
C LYS A 243 -14.63 14.43 -4.57
N PHE A 244 -13.85 15.32 -5.20
CA PHE A 244 -12.59 15.01 -5.86
C PHE A 244 -11.42 15.77 -5.24
N VAL A 245 -10.22 15.17 -5.26
CA VAL A 245 -8.99 15.80 -4.77
C VAL A 245 -7.88 15.67 -5.79
N LEU A 246 -7.27 16.79 -6.19
CA LEU A 246 -6.11 16.79 -7.07
C LEU A 246 -4.89 16.18 -6.35
N SER A 247 -4.35 15.11 -6.92
CA SER A 247 -3.22 14.37 -6.36
C SER A 247 -2.10 14.16 -7.38
N PRO A 248 -1.56 15.24 -8.01
CA PRO A 248 -0.36 15.12 -8.83
C PRO A 248 0.81 14.62 -8.00
N ARG A 249 1.76 14.01 -8.71
CA ARG A 249 2.96 13.44 -8.11
C ARG A 249 3.72 14.44 -7.24
N GLY A 250 4.40 13.90 -6.24
CA GLY A 250 5.35 14.64 -5.43
C GLY A 250 6.77 14.28 -5.77
N LEU A 251 7.59 14.18 -4.73
CA LEU A 251 8.94 13.61 -4.86
C LEU A 251 8.92 12.20 -5.47
N GLY A 252 7.84 11.43 -5.25
CA GLY A 252 7.54 10.17 -5.92
C GLY A 252 6.24 10.23 -6.72
N LEU A 253 5.99 9.18 -7.52
CA LEU A 253 4.76 9.00 -8.29
C LEU A 253 3.56 8.75 -7.37
N ASP A 254 3.74 7.97 -6.30
CA ASP A 254 2.75 7.77 -5.25
C ASP A 254 2.83 8.88 -4.19
N THR A 255 1.69 9.22 -3.58
CA THR A 255 1.58 10.30 -2.59
C THR A 255 0.70 9.90 -1.40
N HIS A 256 1.07 10.37 -0.21
CA HIS A 256 0.23 10.23 0.99
C HIS A 256 -1.19 10.77 0.79
N ARG A 257 -1.31 11.89 0.06
CA ARG A 257 -2.59 12.54 -0.24
C ARG A 257 -3.58 11.59 -0.90
N MET A 258 -3.13 10.76 -1.85
CA MET A 258 -4.00 9.80 -2.53
C MET A 258 -4.61 8.81 -1.53
N TRP A 259 -3.78 8.20 -0.68
CA TRP A 259 -4.22 7.23 0.32
C TRP A 259 -5.17 7.85 1.36
N GLU A 260 -4.84 9.05 1.86
CA GLU A 260 -5.71 9.80 2.78
C GLU A 260 -7.06 10.13 2.14
N THR A 261 -7.04 10.57 0.87
CA THR A 261 -8.25 10.92 0.11
C THR A 261 -9.21 9.74 0.03
N ILE A 262 -8.71 8.57 -0.36
CA ILE A 262 -9.54 7.36 -0.47
C ILE A 262 -10.08 6.96 0.91
N MET A 263 -9.23 6.94 1.93
CA MET A 263 -9.63 6.58 3.30
C MET A 263 -10.71 7.52 3.87
N LEU A 264 -10.73 8.78 3.44
CA LEU A 264 -11.69 9.79 3.91
C LEU A 264 -13.01 9.82 3.13
N GLY A 265 -13.15 8.98 2.10
CA GLY A 265 -14.36 8.84 1.29
C GLY A 265 -14.45 9.89 0.18
N SER A 266 -13.31 10.28 -0.38
CA SER A 266 -13.21 11.17 -1.54
C SER A 266 -12.41 10.48 -2.65
N TYR A 267 -12.49 11.01 -3.87
CA TYR A 267 -11.89 10.40 -5.05
C TYR A 267 -10.62 11.17 -5.47
N PRO A 268 -9.41 10.61 -5.32
CA PRO A 268 -8.21 11.28 -5.83
C PRO A 268 -8.17 11.25 -7.35
N ILE A 269 -7.61 12.31 -7.93
CA ILE A 269 -7.28 12.39 -9.35
C ILE A 269 -5.76 12.38 -9.47
N VAL A 270 -5.24 11.38 -10.19
CA VAL A 270 -3.81 11.20 -10.44
C VAL A 270 -3.55 11.17 -11.94
N LYS A 271 -2.31 11.46 -12.33
CA LYS A 271 -1.85 11.25 -13.71
C LYS A 271 -1.36 9.80 -13.86
N THR A 272 -1.63 9.18 -15.01
CA THR A 272 -1.16 7.83 -15.34
C THR A 272 0.34 7.68 -15.12
N SER A 273 0.76 6.49 -14.68
CA SER A 273 2.17 6.16 -14.45
C SER A 273 2.41 4.64 -14.46
N CYS A 274 3.66 4.23 -14.28
CA CYS A 274 3.98 2.80 -14.06
C CYS A 274 3.35 2.22 -12.78
N LEU A 275 2.73 3.03 -11.92
CA LEU A 275 2.11 2.59 -10.66
C LEU A 275 0.60 2.31 -10.79
N ASP A 276 0.00 2.48 -11.96
CA ASP A 276 -1.45 2.35 -12.18
C ASP A 276 -1.96 0.96 -11.73
N PHE A 277 -1.16 -0.10 -11.90
CA PHE A 277 -1.51 -1.45 -11.45
C PHE A 277 -1.72 -1.56 -9.93
N MET A 278 -1.00 -0.76 -9.13
CA MET A 278 -1.14 -0.80 -7.66
C MET A 278 -2.48 -0.22 -7.21
N ILE A 279 -2.98 0.76 -7.94
CA ILE A 279 -4.20 1.50 -7.63
C ILE A 279 -5.41 1.04 -8.45
N GLN A 280 -5.23 0.04 -9.31
CA GLN A 280 -6.32 -0.66 -9.96
C GLN A 280 -7.34 -1.14 -8.91
N ASP A 281 -8.62 -1.10 -9.23
CA ASP A 281 -9.73 -1.48 -8.34
C ASP A 281 -9.86 -0.63 -7.05
N LEU A 282 -9.17 0.52 -6.98
CA LEU A 282 -9.43 1.56 -5.99
C LEU A 282 -10.25 2.70 -6.63
N PRO A 283 -10.97 3.49 -5.82
CA PRO A 283 -11.79 4.60 -6.31
C PRO A 283 -10.92 5.81 -6.69
N VAL A 284 -10.14 5.69 -7.76
CA VAL A 284 -9.19 6.70 -8.24
C VAL A 284 -9.52 7.06 -9.68
N ILE A 285 -9.46 8.36 -10.01
CA ILE A 285 -9.49 8.82 -11.40
C ILE A 285 -8.05 8.91 -11.89
N ILE A 286 -7.72 8.11 -12.89
CA ILE A 286 -6.44 8.18 -13.61
C ILE A 286 -6.68 8.97 -14.90
N VAL A 287 -6.00 10.11 -15.05
CA VAL A 287 -6.03 10.93 -16.28
C VAL A 287 -4.74 10.78 -17.06
N GLN A 288 -4.82 10.88 -18.39
CA GLN A 288 -3.63 10.97 -19.24
C GLN A 288 -3.04 12.37 -19.17
N ASN A 289 -3.90 13.39 -19.17
CA ASN A 289 -3.57 14.80 -19.08
C ASN A 289 -4.52 15.56 -18.16
N TRP A 290 -3.99 16.56 -17.46
CA TRP A 290 -4.77 17.39 -16.54
C TRP A 290 -5.87 18.19 -17.25
N ASP A 291 -5.75 18.42 -18.55
CA ASP A 291 -6.75 19.14 -19.36
C ASP A 291 -8.08 18.38 -19.47
N GLU A 292 -8.09 17.06 -19.20
CA GLU A 292 -9.30 16.24 -19.14
C GLU A 292 -10.21 16.58 -17.94
N VAL A 293 -9.63 17.17 -16.89
CA VAL A 293 -10.34 17.43 -15.63
C VAL A 293 -11.20 18.69 -15.78
N THR A 294 -12.35 18.53 -16.42
CA THR A 294 -13.41 19.55 -16.53
C THR A 294 -14.55 19.25 -15.55
N GLU A 295 -15.42 20.22 -15.29
CA GLU A 295 -16.58 20.02 -14.41
C GLU A 295 -17.50 18.91 -14.91
N GLU A 296 -17.83 18.91 -16.20
CA GLU A 296 -18.64 17.87 -16.85
C GLU A 296 -17.99 16.48 -16.74
N PHE A 297 -16.67 16.39 -16.97
CA PHE A 297 -15.93 15.15 -16.80
C PHE A 297 -16.03 14.61 -15.36
N LEU A 298 -15.92 15.50 -14.37
CA LEU A 298 -16.03 15.15 -12.96
C LEU A 298 -17.44 14.70 -12.57
N GLU A 299 -18.49 15.33 -13.10
CA GLU A 299 -19.87 14.92 -12.86
C GLU A 299 -20.14 13.51 -13.39
N LYS A 300 -19.71 13.22 -14.63
CA LYS A 300 -19.81 11.87 -15.20
C LYS A 300 -19.04 10.85 -14.37
N LYS A 301 -17.80 11.17 -14.00
CA LYS A 301 -16.97 10.28 -13.17
C LYS A 301 -17.55 10.05 -11.80
N TYR A 302 -18.23 11.03 -11.21
CA TYR A 302 -18.87 10.86 -9.91
C TYR A 302 -19.93 9.76 -9.95
N ILE A 303 -20.78 9.74 -10.98
CA ILE A 303 -21.81 8.71 -11.17
C ILE A 303 -21.17 7.33 -11.41
N GLU A 304 -20.15 7.25 -12.26
CA GLU A 304 -19.41 6.01 -12.52
C GLU A 304 -18.82 5.44 -11.23
N LEU A 305 -18.11 6.28 -10.47
CA LEU A 305 -17.38 5.84 -9.27
C LEU A 305 -18.32 5.43 -8.12
N GLN A 306 -19.54 5.94 -8.06
CA GLN A 306 -20.52 5.53 -7.05
C GLN A 306 -21.08 4.12 -7.30
N ASN A 307 -21.05 3.64 -8.55
CA ASN A 307 -21.66 2.36 -8.94
C ASN A 307 -20.64 1.21 -9.06
N ASN A 308 -19.35 1.51 -8.92
CA ASN A 308 -18.28 0.52 -9.03
C ASN A 308 -18.03 -0.23 -7.70
N LYS A 309 -17.47 -1.43 -7.82
CA LYS A 309 -16.94 -2.20 -6.68
C LYS A 309 -15.44 -1.96 -6.55
N TYR A 310 -14.97 -1.82 -5.32
CA TYR A 310 -13.58 -1.52 -5.03
C TYR A 310 -12.97 -2.52 -4.05
N ASN A 311 -11.67 -2.77 -4.21
CA ASN A 311 -10.87 -3.55 -3.28
C ASN A 311 -10.20 -2.63 -2.25
N PHE A 312 -10.95 -2.28 -1.21
CA PHE A 312 -10.43 -1.45 -0.11
C PHE A 312 -9.40 -2.16 0.78
N GLU A 313 -9.18 -3.47 0.65
CA GLU A 313 -8.12 -4.17 1.40
C GLU A 313 -6.74 -3.61 1.06
N LYS A 314 -6.54 -3.11 -0.17
CA LYS A 314 -5.30 -2.47 -0.63
C LYS A 314 -4.91 -1.23 0.18
N LEU A 315 -5.85 -0.62 0.93
CA LEU A 315 -5.56 0.51 1.82
C LEU A 315 -4.81 0.10 3.10
N TYR A 316 -4.74 -1.19 3.40
CA TYR A 316 -4.23 -1.71 4.66
C TYR A 316 -2.99 -2.58 4.44
N ILE A 317 -2.12 -2.58 5.44
CA ILE A 317 -0.82 -3.25 5.35
C ILE A 317 -0.96 -4.75 5.13
N ASP A 318 -1.99 -5.38 5.70
CA ASP A 318 -2.21 -6.83 5.63
C ASP A 318 -2.33 -7.34 4.19
N TYR A 319 -2.95 -6.58 3.28
CA TYR A 319 -3.01 -6.95 1.86
C TYR A 319 -1.61 -7.13 1.27
N TRP A 320 -0.72 -6.16 1.52
CA TRP A 320 0.64 -6.15 0.97
C TRP A 320 1.56 -7.15 1.64
N LEU A 321 1.42 -7.35 2.95
CA LEU A 321 2.16 -8.41 3.66
C LEU A 321 1.77 -9.80 3.14
N ASN A 322 0.48 -10.02 2.84
CA ASN A 322 0.04 -11.28 2.26
C ASN A 322 0.66 -11.52 0.87
N GLN A 323 0.92 -10.48 0.07
CA GLN A 323 1.65 -10.63 -1.20
C GLN A 323 3.10 -11.07 -0.98
N ILE A 324 3.79 -10.47 0.00
CA ILE A 324 5.17 -10.86 0.35
C ILE A 324 5.22 -12.32 0.83
N GLU A 325 4.30 -12.69 1.71
CA GLU A 325 4.17 -14.06 2.23
C GLU A 325 3.84 -15.08 1.13
N ALA A 326 3.02 -14.70 0.14
CA ALA A 326 2.70 -15.58 -0.99
C ALA A 326 3.95 -15.90 -1.82
N ILE A 327 4.80 -14.90 -2.09
CA ILE A 327 6.09 -15.10 -2.79
C ILE A 327 7.01 -16.00 -1.97
N LYS A 328 7.14 -15.73 -0.65
CA LYS A 328 7.96 -16.54 0.27
C LYS A 328 7.56 -18.03 0.22
N LYS A 329 6.25 -18.32 0.28
CA LYS A 329 5.72 -19.70 0.22
C LYS A 329 5.92 -20.38 -1.13
N GLY A 330 5.69 -19.67 -2.23
CA GLY A 330 5.82 -20.20 -3.58
C GLY A 330 7.25 -20.63 -3.94
N ILE A 331 8.24 -20.17 -3.18
CA ILE A 331 9.65 -20.49 -3.39
C ILE A 331 10.12 -21.61 -2.48
N ILE A 332 9.70 -21.62 -1.21
CA ILE A 332 9.94 -22.76 -0.31
C ILE A 332 9.41 -24.05 -0.94
N GLN A 333 8.22 -24.00 -1.55
CA GLN A 333 7.64 -25.16 -2.23
C GLN A 333 8.44 -25.63 -3.46
N ARG A 334 9.02 -24.71 -4.24
CA ARG A 334 9.85 -25.03 -5.41
C ARG A 334 11.25 -25.53 -5.05
N ALA A 335 11.75 -25.24 -3.85
CA ALA A 335 13.05 -25.71 -3.37
C ALA A 335 12.99 -27.06 -2.63
N THR A 336 11.78 -27.56 -2.33
CA THR A 336 11.56 -28.82 -1.60
C THR A 336 11.10 -29.96 -2.53
N ILE A 337 10.86 -29.66 -3.80
CA ILE A 337 10.59 -30.60 -4.90
C ILE A 337 11.86 -30.67 -5.74
#